data_AF-A0A8S1T6L0-F1
#
_entry.id   AF-A0A8S1T6L0-F1
#
_cell.length_a   1.000
_cell.length_b   1.000
_cell.length_c   1.000
_cell.angle_alpha   90.00
_cell.angle_beta   90.00
_cell.angle_gamma   90.00
#
_symmetry.space_group_name_H-M   'P 1'
#
loop_
_entity.id
_entity.type
_entity.pdbx_description
1 polymer ?
#
loop_
_entity_poly.entity_id
_entity_poly.type
_entity_poly.pdbx_seq_one_letter_code
_entity_poly.pdbx_strand_id
1 'polypeptide(L)'
;MNNEFVKTCSITQNKEEYICMNDQCCNSNRKQLHCYECITKIHRQNNNNFVNHLDDFKKISLIMQEVDKKKKDRITFLNQIITTLNDFKKEKFQIIEGYYNNPKEFLEQVKQHVEKEIDQLIQKFYEQIMEMNKFTEYQQQHHLLMLKLYSQPINQYTEDILQKKSQLQVKLNNYIKKMDLDLHQQIAKYLQKQQLLEQQMQQLIKQPSIANSFIFKSTVVLILLVIGLNPIIMYQDFNGRSELQQKMDEFQILIKELQGQMEKKEDNGFLEFNSKVQQQMNKMQEQIDMINQYMNQAETPYNQFKNYFNTKLKQYNETIYNSLSERINIQGDKFKQINQQIFAQHQMNDKILSDTNRTSSVLYYQQIRVMKLEEDLSFVNKNITANYEAIEWYKLQLINNLMKIHNRQIEIQKRDEITKKLVGKIHVDLNSKELENFVIIYDELLTKTFNRQIVRQIQSVTQNDTILCIGGMKVENPEVLLVVGCDYQQEIFQFTYHWQHARKSSSGDIYWYLAYPVAFGFSPTEEIYLTLCDDLDPSDKRRFSYWFENGEDGGRRIGNQTQLINSIEYKMIIYAF
;
A
#
# COMPACT_ATOMS: atom_id res chain seq x y z
N MET A 1 -47.07 45.73 -9.34
CA MET A 1 -45.83 46.52 -9.47
C MET A 1 -46.22 47.97 -9.68
N ASN A 2 -45.85 48.87 -8.76
CA ASN A 2 -46.10 50.30 -8.91
C ASN A 2 -45.25 50.86 -10.06
N ASN A 3 -45.88 51.61 -10.96
CA ASN A 3 -45.27 52.23 -12.15
C ASN A 3 -44.41 53.47 -11.80
N GLU A 4 -43.38 53.32 -10.96
CA GLU A 4 -42.45 54.42 -10.60
C GLU A 4 -41.23 54.54 -11.55
N PHE A 5 -41.13 53.69 -12.57
CA PHE A 5 -39.93 53.54 -13.40
C PHE A 5 -39.76 54.58 -14.50
N VAL A 6 -40.76 55.43 -14.72
CA VAL A 6 -40.80 56.27 -15.89
C VAL A 6 -40.51 57.71 -15.53
N LYS A 7 -39.29 58.15 -15.85
CA LYS A 7 -38.93 59.56 -15.77
C LYS A 7 -39.77 60.35 -16.77
N THR A 8 -40.16 61.55 -16.35
CA THR A 8 -40.79 62.52 -17.23
C THR A 8 -39.74 63.07 -18.18
N CYS A 9 -40.01 63.03 -19.49
CA CYS A 9 -39.13 63.56 -20.51
C CYS A 9 -38.99 65.08 -20.32
N SER A 10 -37.75 65.57 -20.23
CA SER A 10 -37.48 67.00 -20.03
C SER A 10 -37.93 67.89 -21.19
N ILE A 11 -38.15 67.32 -22.37
CA ILE A 11 -38.52 68.05 -23.59
C ILE A 11 -40.03 68.10 -23.78
N THR A 12 -40.71 66.95 -23.65
CA THR A 12 -42.13 66.83 -24.01
C THR A 12 -43.05 66.67 -22.81
N GLN A 13 -42.50 66.55 -21.59
CA GLN A 13 -43.23 66.20 -20.36
C GLN A 13 -43.95 64.83 -20.43
N ASN A 14 -43.71 64.04 -21.47
CA ASN A 14 -44.27 62.69 -21.62
C ASN A 14 -43.39 61.66 -20.90
N LYS A 15 -43.99 60.51 -20.57
CA LYS A 15 -43.32 59.39 -19.92
C LYS A 15 -42.24 58.74 -20.82
N GLU A 16 -41.01 58.62 -20.33
CA GLU A 16 -39.91 57.88 -20.99
C GLU A 16 -40.06 56.36 -20.82
N GLU A 17 -40.90 55.73 -21.64
CA GLU A 17 -41.24 54.31 -21.51
C GLU A 17 -40.91 53.44 -22.74
N TYR A 18 -40.30 53.99 -23.79
CA TYR A 18 -40.05 53.29 -25.05
C TYR A 18 -38.57 53.05 -25.31
N ILE A 19 -38.27 51.87 -25.85
CA ILE A 19 -36.96 51.44 -26.33
C ILE A 19 -37.09 50.97 -27.78
N CYS A 20 -36.10 51.25 -28.63
CA CYS A 20 -36.01 50.68 -29.97
C CYS A 20 -35.28 49.33 -29.91
N MET A 21 -35.92 48.30 -30.46
CA MET A 21 -35.42 46.92 -30.47
C MET A 21 -34.50 46.58 -31.66
N ASN A 22 -34.23 47.56 -32.52
CA ASN A 22 -33.34 47.36 -33.66
C ASN A 22 -31.88 47.19 -33.20
N ASP A 23 -31.18 46.21 -33.76
CA ASP A 23 -29.81 45.85 -33.37
C ASP A 23 -28.82 47.03 -33.44
N GLN A 24 -28.99 47.96 -34.40
CA GLN A 24 -28.13 49.14 -34.53
C GLN A 24 -28.34 50.14 -33.38
N CYS A 25 -29.57 50.22 -32.88
CA CYS A 25 -29.96 51.16 -31.83
C CYS A 25 -29.62 50.60 -30.45
N CYS A 26 -29.94 49.32 -30.21
CA CYS A 26 -29.69 48.60 -28.96
C CYS A 26 -28.21 48.56 -28.56
N ASN A 27 -27.30 48.48 -29.54
CA ASN A 27 -25.86 48.40 -29.29
C ASN A 27 -25.17 49.76 -29.17
N SER A 28 -25.91 50.87 -29.27
CA SER A 28 -25.32 52.20 -29.13
C SER A 28 -25.10 52.61 -27.67
N ASN A 29 -24.00 53.31 -27.37
CA ASN A 29 -23.71 53.85 -26.03
C ASN A 29 -24.61 55.04 -25.62
N ARG A 30 -25.68 55.30 -26.37
CA ARG A 30 -26.58 56.44 -26.12
C ARG A 30 -27.63 56.06 -25.07
N LYS A 31 -28.32 57.07 -24.53
CA LYS A 31 -29.53 56.85 -23.71
C LYS A 31 -30.52 55.99 -24.51
N GLN A 32 -31.02 54.91 -23.92
CA GLN A 32 -31.86 53.93 -24.62
C GLN A 32 -33.35 54.09 -24.35
N LEU A 33 -33.72 54.64 -23.19
CA LEU A 33 -35.10 54.84 -22.77
C LEU A 33 -35.56 56.28 -23.09
N HIS A 34 -36.66 56.43 -23.83
CA HIS A 34 -37.17 57.71 -24.32
C HIS A 34 -38.70 57.75 -24.28
N CYS A 35 -39.29 58.95 -24.41
CA CYS A 35 -40.71 59.06 -24.74
C CYS A 35 -40.93 58.81 -26.24
N TYR A 36 -42.14 58.42 -26.63
CA TYR A 36 -42.47 58.06 -28.02
C TYR A 36 -42.13 59.15 -29.05
N GLU A 37 -42.41 60.42 -28.70
CA GLU A 37 -42.13 61.56 -29.58
C GLU A 37 -40.63 61.80 -29.75
N CYS A 38 -39.85 61.73 -28.67
CA CYS A 38 -38.40 61.93 -28.73
C CYS A 38 -37.71 60.79 -29.47
N ILE A 39 -38.08 59.53 -29.22
CA ILE A 39 -37.48 58.39 -29.94
C ILE A 39 -37.81 58.45 -31.43
N THR A 40 -39.03 58.84 -31.80
CA THR A 40 -39.43 59.05 -33.20
C THR A 40 -38.62 60.17 -33.85
N LYS A 41 -38.42 61.29 -33.14
CA LYS A 41 -37.63 62.43 -33.64
C LYS A 41 -36.15 62.04 -33.85
N ILE A 42 -35.55 61.31 -32.91
CA ILE A 42 -34.17 60.80 -33.01
C ILE A 42 -33.99 59.95 -34.27
N HIS A 43 -34.95 59.07 -34.58
CA HIS A 43 -34.88 58.19 -35.75
C HIS A 43 -35.27 58.88 -37.07
N ARG A 44 -36.00 60.01 -37.02
CA ARG A 44 -36.34 60.83 -38.20
C ARG A 44 -35.27 61.87 -38.58
N GLN A 45 -34.42 62.30 -37.64
CA GLN A 45 -33.44 63.38 -37.84
C GLN A 45 -32.01 62.90 -38.20
N ASN A 46 -31.74 61.59 -38.23
CA ASN A 46 -30.47 61.07 -38.74
C ASN A 46 -30.45 61.16 -40.27
N ASN A 47 -29.69 62.12 -40.79
CA ASN A 47 -29.60 62.50 -42.20
C ASN A 47 -29.31 61.32 -43.16
N ASN A 48 -30.06 61.30 -44.27
CA ASN A 48 -29.85 60.56 -45.54
C ASN A 48 -30.19 59.07 -45.66
N ASN A 49 -30.87 58.42 -44.70
CA ASN A 49 -31.58 57.17 -44.96
C ASN A 49 -32.88 57.14 -44.13
N PHE A 50 -34.03 56.93 -44.76
CA PHE A 50 -35.28 56.65 -44.05
C PHE A 50 -35.06 55.45 -43.13
N VAL A 51 -35.09 55.66 -41.81
CA VAL A 51 -34.94 54.57 -40.84
C VAL A 51 -36.27 53.81 -40.77
N ASN A 52 -36.33 52.66 -41.45
CA ASN A 52 -37.54 51.85 -41.71
C ASN A 52 -38.08 51.06 -40.50
N HIS A 53 -37.68 51.35 -39.26
CA HIS A 53 -37.97 50.49 -38.11
C HIS A 53 -38.72 51.19 -36.96
N LEU A 54 -39.64 52.11 -37.28
CA LEU A 54 -40.55 52.70 -36.30
C LEU A 54 -41.43 51.65 -35.59
N ASP A 55 -41.66 50.51 -36.24
CA ASP A 55 -42.40 49.36 -35.68
C ASP A 55 -41.60 48.61 -34.59
N ASP A 56 -40.31 48.87 -34.44
CA ASP A 56 -39.44 48.23 -33.45
C ASP A 56 -39.47 48.91 -32.07
N PHE A 57 -40.31 49.94 -31.88
CA PHE A 57 -40.46 50.61 -30.59
C PHE A 57 -41.34 49.79 -29.66
N LYS A 58 -40.78 49.34 -28.54
CA LYS A 58 -41.49 48.58 -27.52
C LYS A 58 -41.50 49.29 -26.18
N LYS A 59 -42.61 49.16 -25.46
CA LYS A 59 -42.74 49.64 -24.08
C LYS A 59 -41.86 48.81 -23.15
N ILE A 60 -41.07 49.47 -22.32
CA ILE A 60 -40.17 48.81 -21.37
C ILE A 60 -40.93 47.92 -20.37
N SER A 61 -42.15 48.29 -19.98
CA SER A 61 -42.97 47.47 -19.08
C SER A 61 -43.33 46.11 -19.69
N LEU A 62 -43.64 46.05 -20.98
CA LEU A 62 -43.93 44.79 -21.70
C LEU A 62 -42.68 43.94 -21.86
N ILE A 63 -41.54 44.57 -22.17
CA ILE A 63 -40.25 43.89 -22.24
C ILE A 63 -39.89 43.27 -20.88
N MET A 64 -40.02 44.05 -19.80
CA MET A 64 -39.69 43.59 -18.44
C MET A 64 -40.61 42.45 -17.97
N GLN A 65 -41.90 42.48 -18.29
CA GLN A 65 -42.81 41.37 -17.99
C GLN A 65 -42.39 40.05 -18.67
N GLU A 66 -42.02 40.12 -19.95
CA GLU A 66 -41.49 38.97 -20.69
C GLU A 66 -40.13 38.50 -20.15
N VAL A 67 -39.25 39.43 -19.79
CA VAL A 67 -37.95 39.10 -19.16
C VAL A 67 -38.15 38.41 -17.81
N ASP A 68 -39.06 38.89 -16.96
CA ASP A 68 -39.36 38.28 -15.67
C ASP A 68 -39.93 36.87 -15.82
N LYS A 69 -40.82 36.68 -16.80
CA LYS A 69 -41.35 35.35 -17.15
C LYS A 69 -40.22 34.41 -17.59
N LYS A 70 -39.44 34.82 -18.59
CA LYS A 70 -38.30 34.02 -19.10
C LYS A 70 -37.26 33.74 -18.02
N LYS A 71 -36.98 34.70 -17.14
CA LYS A 71 -36.09 34.54 -16.00
C LYS A 71 -36.59 33.44 -15.06
N LYS A 72 -37.86 33.48 -14.64
CA LYS A 72 -38.47 32.45 -13.78
C LYS A 72 -38.41 31.08 -14.43
N ASP A 73 -38.72 30.98 -15.72
CA ASP A 73 -38.68 29.73 -16.47
C ASP A 73 -37.24 29.17 -16.52
N ARG A 74 -36.25 30.01 -16.83
CA ARG A 74 -34.83 29.63 -16.89
C ARG A 74 -34.27 29.22 -15.54
N ILE A 75 -34.59 29.95 -14.47
CA ILE A 75 -34.14 29.60 -13.10
C ILE A 75 -34.75 28.26 -12.68
N THR A 76 -36.06 28.07 -12.92
CA THR A 76 -36.75 26.80 -12.62
C THR A 76 -36.08 25.65 -13.37
N PHE A 77 -35.81 25.85 -14.67
CA PHE A 77 -35.13 24.86 -15.49
C PHE A 77 -33.69 24.56 -15.02
N LEU A 78 -32.89 25.59 -14.71
CA LEU A 78 -31.53 25.40 -14.18
C LEU A 78 -31.55 24.61 -12.87
N ASN A 79 -32.48 24.90 -11.96
CA ASN A 79 -32.62 24.16 -10.71
C ASN A 79 -32.94 22.68 -10.97
N GLN A 80 -33.82 22.37 -11.93
CA GLN A 80 -34.10 20.98 -12.33
C GLN A 80 -32.85 20.28 -12.90
N ILE A 81 -32.05 20.99 -13.70
CA ILE A 81 -30.79 20.47 -14.24
C ILE A 81 -29.77 20.22 -13.13
N ILE A 82 -29.62 21.14 -12.17
CA ILE A 82 -28.73 20.98 -11.01
C ILE A 82 -29.12 19.74 -10.20
N THR A 83 -30.42 19.54 -9.92
CA THR A 83 -30.91 18.32 -9.25
C THR A 83 -30.51 17.07 -10.03
N THR A 84 -30.74 17.07 -11.35
CA THR A 84 -30.39 15.92 -12.19
C THR A 84 -28.88 15.64 -12.23
N LEU A 85 -28.04 16.68 -12.18
CA LEU A 85 -26.58 16.53 -12.12
C LEU A 85 -26.13 15.94 -10.77
N ASN A 86 -26.79 16.32 -9.67
CA ASN A 86 -26.54 15.72 -8.35
C ASN A 86 -26.96 14.25 -8.30
N ASP A 87 -28.09 13.90 -8.90
CA ASP A 87 -28.53 12.50 -8.99
C ASP A 87 -27.56 11.68 -9.87
N PHE A 88 -27.11 12.25 -10.99
CA PHE A 88 -26.07 11.64 -11.81
C PHE A 88 -24.75 11.46 -11.05
N LYS A 89 -24.35 12.43 -10.20
CA LYS A 89 -23.17 12.31 -9.33
C LYS A 89 -23.29 11.09 -8.41
N LYS A 90 -24.45 10.94 -7.73
CA LYS A 90 -24.73 9.79 -6.85
C LYS A 90 -24.71 8.46 -7.60
N GLU A 91 -25.35 8.40 -8.77
CA GLU A 91 -25.34 7.20 -9.63
C GLU A 91 -23.91 6.79 -9.99
N LYS A 92 -23.07 7.75 -10.41
CA LYS A 92 -21.68 7.45 -10.75
C LYS A 92 -20.86 7.02 -9.54
N PHE A 93 -21.09 7.61 -8.37
CA PHE A 93 -20.43 7.17 -7.15
C PHE A 93 -20.78 5.72 -6.81
N GLN A 94 -22.05 5.32 -6.92
CA GLN A 94 -22.48 3.94 -6.71
C GLN A 94 -21.82 2.97 -7.72
N ILE A 95 -21.73 3.38 -8.99
CA ILE A 95 -21.02 2.58 -10.02
C ILE A 95 -19.55 2.45 -9.67
N ILE A 96 -18.89 3.55 -9.26
CA ILE A 96 -17.48 3.56 -8.86
C ILE A 96 -17.27 2.64 -7.63
N GLU A 97 -18.16 2.70 -6.65
CA GLU A 97 -18.15 1.83 -5.46
C GLU A 97 -18.40 0.36 -5.78
N GLY A 98 -19.17 0.08 -6.83
CA GLY A 98 -19.41 -1.27 -7.35
C GLY A 98 -18.15 -1.96 -7.88
N TYR A 99 -17.07 -1.21 -8.12
CA TYR A 99 -15.76 -1.78 -8.46
C TYR A 99 -14.96 -2.10 -7.19
N TYR A 100 -15.50 -2.95 -6.30
CA TYR A 100 -14.92 -3.43 -5.02
C TYR A 100 -13.48 -3.96 -5.09
N ASN A 101 -13.09 -4.23 -6.31
CA ASN A 101 -11.87 -4.80 -6.81
C ASN A 101 -10.73 -3.77 -6.98
N ASN A 102 -10.97 -2.47 -6.75
CA ASN A 102 -9.95 -1.44 -6.87
C ASN A 102 -9.54 -0.88 -5.49
N PRO A 103 -8.30 -0.37 -5.35
CA PRO A 103 -7.85 0.29 -4.12
C PRO A 103 -8.77 1.45 -3.74
N LYS A 104 -9.09 1.58 -2.44
CA LYS A 104 -9.95 2.66 -1.93
C LYS A 104 -9.42 4.05 -2.32
N GLU A 105 -8.11 4.26 -2.25
CA GLU A 105 -7.47 5.53 -2.62
C GLU A 105 -7.66 5.87 -4.10
N PHE A 106 -7.56 4.87 -4.99
CA PHE A 106 -7.81 5.06 -6.42
C PHE A 106 -9.28 5.37 -6.69
N LEU A 107 -10.20 4.62 -6.09
CA LEU A 107 -11.64 4.89 -6.20
C LEU A 107 -11.99 6.29 -5.69
N GLU A 108 -11.33 6.75 -4.64
CA GLU A 108 -11.51 8.09 -4.09
C GLU A 108 -10.97 9.17 -5.04
N GLN A 109 -9.82 8.96 -5.69
CA GLN A 109 -9.31 9.88 -6.72
C GLN A 109 -10.27 9.98 -7.92
N VAL A 110 -10.83 8.86 -8.37
CA VAL A 110 -11.81 8.83 -9.46
C VAL A 110 -13.10 9.57 -9.03
N LYS A 111 -13.59 9.36 -7.80
CA LYS A 111 -14.73 10.10 -7.24
C LYS A 111 -14.46 11.59 -7.16
N GLN A 112 -13.31 12.01 -6.65
CA GLN A 112 -12.93 13.42 -6.55
C GLN A 112 -12.87 14.10 -7.93
N HIS A 113 -12.39 13.40 -8.97
CA HIS A 113 -12.40 13.95 -10.32
C HIS A 113 -13.83 14.13 -10.85
N VAL A 114 -14.69 13.13 -10.68
CA VAL A 114 -16.10 13.19 -11.07
C VAL A 114 -16.84 14.30 -10.33
N GLU A 115 -16.62 14.40 -9.02
CA GLU A 115 -17.19 15.45 -8.17
C GLU A 115 -16.80 16.84 -8.66
N LYS A 116 -15.49 17.07 -8.82
CA LYS A 116 -14.95 18.37 -9.24
C LYS A 116 -15.54 18.84 -10.57
N GLU A 117 -15.64 17.97 -11.56
CA GLU A 117 -16.17 18.31 -12.88
C GLU A 117 -17.67 18.63 -12.85
N ILE A 118 -18.45 17.88 -12.05
CA ILE A 118 -19.89 18.13 -11.87
C ILE A 118 -20.11 19.43 -11.10
N ASP A 119 -19.41 19.61 -9.98
CA ASP A 119 -19.57 20.77 -9.11
C ASP A 119 -19.14 22.07 -9.82
N GLN A 120 -18.13 22.03 -10.69
CA GLN A 120 -17.74 23.15 -11.54
C GLN A 120 -18.86 23.58 -12.51
N LEU A 121 -19.60 22.63 -13.09
CA LEU A 121 -20.72 22.97 -13.97
C LEU A 121 -21.91 23.50 -13.18
N ILE A 122 -22.22 22.89 -12.03
CA ILE A 122 -23.26 23.36 -11.10
C ILE A 122 -22.97 24.80 -10.65
N GLN A 123 -21.72 25.10 -10.29
CA GLN A 123 -21.30 26.44 -9.88
C GLN A 123 -21.56 27.47 -10.98
N LYS A 124 -21.24 27.16 -12.25
CA LYS A 124 -21.55 28.03 -13.40
C LYS A 124 -23.05 28.26 -13.61
N PHE A 125 -23.90 27.32 -13.20
CA PHE A 125 -25.35 27.49 -13.24
C PHE A 125 -25.85 28.36 -12.08
N TYR A 126 -25.29 28.21 -10.88
CA TYR A 126 -25.59 29.12 -9.77
C TYR A 126 -25.18 30.56 -10.07
N GLU A 127 -24.02 30.78 -10.69
CA GLU A 127 -23.59 32.10 -11.12
C GLU A 127 -24.58 32.74 -12.11
N GLN A 128 -25.09 31.97 -13.07
CA GLN A 128 -26.14 32.45 -13.98
C GLN A 128 -27.45 32.79 -13.27
N ILE A 129 -27.86 31.97 -12.29
CA ILE A 129 -29.04 32.25 -11.46
C ILE A 129 -28.84 33.54 -10.67
N MET A 130 -27.67 33.74 -10.06
CA MET A 130 -27.34 34.96 -9.32
C MET A 130 -27.36 36.19 -10.22
N GLU A 131 -26.74 36.14 -11.40
CA GLU A 131 -26.77 37.22 -12.38
C GLU A 131 -28.20 37.57 -12.81
N MET A 132 -29.05 36.57 -13.07
CA MET A 132 -30.45 36.80 -13.38
C MET A 132 -31.22 37.40 -12.19
N ASN A 133 -30.89 37.02 -10.95
CA ASN A 133 -31.55 37.51 -9.74
C ASN A 133 -31.17 38.95 -9.36
N LYS A 134 -29.95 39.40 -9.68
CA LYS A 134 -29.53 40.81 -9.51
C LYS A 134 -30.42 41.78 -10.31
N PHE A 135 -31.09 41.27 -11.35
CA PHE A 135 -31.98 42.06 -12.18
C PHE A 135 -33.41 42.05 -11.62
N THR A 136 -33.75 43.07 -10.83
CA THR A 136 -35.12 43.32 -10.33
C THR A 136 -35.82 44.47 -11.07
N GLU A 137 -35.04 45.40 -11.63
CA GLU A 137 -35.54 46.64 -12.24
C GLU A 137 -34.68 47.05 -13.45
N TYR A 138 -35.27 47.82 -14.38
CA TYR A 138 -34.52 48.35 -15.52
C TYR A 138 -33.48 49.38 -15.08
N GLN A 139 -32.22 49.11 -15.38
CA GLN A 139 -31.11 50.05 -15.23
C GLN A 139 -30.33 50.10 -16.53
N GLN A 140 -29.92 51.30 -16.96
CA GLN A 140 -29.18 51.50 -18.21
C GLN A 140 -27.92 50.63 -18.31
N GLN A 141 -27.23 50.40 -17.19
CA GLN A 141 -26.04 49.55 -17.12
C GLN A 141 -26.32 48.06 -17.42
N HIS A 142 -27.56 47.60 -17.27
CA HIS A 142 -27.96 46.21 -17.52
C HIS A 142 -28.74 46.05 -18.83
N HIS A 143 -28.81 47.10 -19.66
CA HIS A 143 -29.62 47.14 -20.89
C HIS A 143 -29.32 45.96 -21.84
N LEU A 144 -28.05 45.69 -22.12
CA LEU A 144 -27.64 44.60 -23.01
C LEU A 144 -28.00 43.21 -22.48
N LEU A 145 -27.86 43.01 -21.16
CA LEU A 145 -28.22 41.74 -20.51
C LEU A 145 -29.74 41.50 -20.56
N MET A 146 -30.53 42.54 -20.29
CA MET A 146 -31.98 42.51 -20.39
C MET A 146 -32.41 42.15 -21.82
N LEU A 147 -31.84 42.82 -22.83
CA LEU A 147 -32.15 42.53 -24.22
C LEU A 147 -31.74 41.12 -24.63
N LYS A 148 -30.63 40.60 -24.11
CA LYS A 148 -30.21 39.21 -24.33
C LYS A 148 -31.23 38.22 -23.76
N LEU A 149 -31.73 38.46 -22.55
CA LEU A 149 -32.78 37.62 -21.94
C LEU A 149 -34.10 37.71 -22.73
N TYR A 150 -34.46 38.91 -23.19
CA TYR A 150 -35.67 39.15 -23.96
C TYR A 150 -35.62 38.52 -25.36
N SER A 151 -34.52 38.69 -26.09
CA SER A 151 -34.37 38.25 -27.48
C SER A 151 -34.10 36.75 -27.60
N GLN A 152 -33.32 36.17 -26.69
CA GLN A 152 -32.97 34.75 -26.77
C GLN A 152 -34.22 33.87 -26.58
N PRO A 153 -34.55 33.00 -27.56
CA PRO A 153 -35.61 32.02 -27.43
C PRO A 153 -35.36 31.05 -26.27
N ILE A 154 -36.42 30.67 -25.55
CA ILE A 154 -36.28 29.73 -24.43
C ILE A 154 -35.78 28.36 -24.91
N ASN A 155 -36.22 27.89 -26.07
CA ASN A 155 -35.81 26.61 -26.63
C ASN A 155 -34.31 26.56 -26.90
N GLN A 156 -33.75 27.61 -27.52
CA GLN A 156 -32.32 27.71 -27.76
C GLN A 156 -31.51 27.69 -26.45
N TYR A 157 -31.97 28.43 -25.43
CA TYR A 157 -31.34 28.41 -24.11
C TYR A 157 -31.38 27.00 -23.48
N THR A 158 -32.53 26.34 -23.53
CA THR A 158 -32.71 24.97 -23.02
C THR A 158 -31.78 23.99 -23.72
N GLU A 159 -31.68 24.06 -25.05
CA GLU A 159 -30.78 23.23 -25.86
C GLU A 159 -29.32 23.44 -25.48
N ASP A 160 -28.85 24.69 -25.34
CA ASP A 160 -27.48 25.01 -24.94
C ASP A 160 -27.11 24.38 -23.58
N ILE A 161 -28.03 24.43 -22.61
CA ILE A 161 -27.82 23.86 -21.28
C ILE A 161 -27.86 22.33 -21.30
N LEU A 162 -28.79 21.73 -22.05
CA LEU A 162 -28.85 20.28 -22.23
C LEU A 162 -27.61 19.74 -22.94
N GLN A 163 -27.08 20.48 -23.91
CA GLN A 163 -25.84 20.12 -24.60
C GLN A 163 -24.66 20.11 -23.64
N LYS A 164 -24.50 21.15 -22.80
CA LYS A 164 -23.45 21.20 -21.77
C LYS A 164 -23.55 20.02 -20.79
N LYS A 165 -24.76 19.70 -20.33
CA LYS A 165 -25.02 18.53 -19.48
C LYS A 165 -24.60 17.24 -20.19
N SER A 166 -25.06 17.03 -21.43
CA SER A 166 -24.76 15.82 -22.21
C SER A 166 -23.26 15.65 -22.46
N GLN A 167 -22.57 16.72 -22.85
CA GLN A 167 -21.11 16.72 -23.05
C GLN A 167 -20.36 16.30 -21.77
N LEU A 168 -20.76 16.84 -20.61
CA LEU A 168 -20.18 16.44 -19.33
C LEU A 168 -20.42 14.96 -19.04
N GLN A 169 -21.66 14.48 -19.22
CA GLN A 169 -22.01 13.07 -18.97
C GLN A 169 -21.21 12.13 -19.87
N VAL A 170 -21.07 12.45 -21.16
CA VAL A 170 -20.25 11.67 -22.11
C VAL A 170 -18.77 11.68 -21.69
N LYS A 171 -18.22 12.86 -21.35
CA LYS A 171 -16.85 13.00 -20.89
C LYS A 171 -16.57 12.11 -19.67
N LEU A 172 -17.43 12.17 -18.66
CA LEU A 172 -17.26 11.41 -17.41
C LEU A 172 -17.48 9.91 -17.60
N ASN A 173 -18.46 9.49 -18.40
CA ASN A 173 -18.65 8.08 -18.72
C ASN A 173 -17.44 7.50 -19.48
N ASN A 174 -16.86 8.25 -20.40
CA ASN A 174 -15.66 7.83 -21.12
C ASN A 174 -14.43 7.78 -20.21
N TYR A 175 -14.30 8.72 -19.28
CA TYR A 175 -13.25 8.71 -18.26
C TYR A 175 -13.32 7.44 -17.40
N ILE A 176 -14.49 7.13 -16.83
CA ILE A 176 -14.70 5.94 -16.00
C ILE A 176 -14.40 4.66 -16.79
N LYS A 177 -14.89 4.55 -18.04
CA LYS A 177 -14.60 3.41 -18.92
C LYS A 177 -13.11 3.26 -19.24
N LYS A 178 -12.41 4.37 -19.47
CA LYS A 178 -10.96 4.35 -19.76
C LYS A 178 -10.16 3.85 -18.56
N MET A 179 -10.57 4.23 -17.34
CA MET A 179 -9.94 3.74 -16.12
C MET A 179 -10.12 2.22 -15.96
N ASP A 180 -11.29 1.68 -16.29
CA ASP A 180 -11.56 0.23 -16.28
C ASP A 180 -10.76 -0.52 -17.38
N LEU A 181 -10.63 0.06 -18.58
CA LEU A 181 -9.85 -0.50 -19.70
C LEU A 181 -8.34 -0.51 -19.45
N ASP A 182 -7.79 0.54 -18.83
CA ASP A 182 -6.36 0.60 -18.50
C ASP A 182 -6.01 -0.45 -17.44
N LEU A 183 -6.91 -0.70 -16.47
CA LEU A 183 -6.75 -1.78 -15.52
C LEU A 183 -6.71 -3.16 -16.20
N HIS A 184 -7.66 -3.44 -17.11
CA HIS A 184 -7.66 -4.70 -17.86
C HIS A 184 -6.41 -4.86 -18.74
N GLN A 185 -5.93 -3.78 -19.37
CA GLN A 185 -4.69 -3.81 -20.14
C GLN A 185 -3.44 -3.98 -19.28
N GLN A 186 -3.39 -3.37 -18.10
CA GLN A 186 -2.31 -3.58 -17.15
C GLN A 186 -2.32 -5.03 -16.65
N ILE A 187 -3.48 -5.57 -16.25
CA ILE A 187 -3.63 -6.98 -15.87
C ILE A 187 -3.16 -7.90 -17.01
N ALA A 188 -3.56 -7.63 -18.25
CA ALA A 188 -3.12 -8.41 -19.40
C ALA A 188 -1.60 -8.35 -19.65
N LYS A 189 -0.98 -7.17 -19.51
CA LYS A 189 0.49 -6.99 -19.60
C LYS A 189 1.22 -7.73 -18.49
N TYR A 190 0.69 -7.70 -17.26
CA TYR A 190 1.26 -8.43 -16.14
C TYR A 190 1.13 -9.94 -16.30
N LEU A 191 -0.02 -10.43 -16.77
CA LEU A 191 -0.22 -11.85 -17.11
C LEU A 191 0.73 -12.30 -18.22
N GLN A 192 0.98 -11.48 -19.24
CA GLN A 192 1.99 -11.77 -20.27
C GLN A 192 3.40 -11.84 -19.69
N LYS A 193 3.77 -10.90 -18.81
CA LYS A 193 5.08 -10.89 -18.16
C LYS A 193 5.26 -12.09 -17.22
N GLN A 194 4.19 -12.51 -16.55
CA GLN A 194 4.14 -13.72 -15.73
C GLN A 194 4.32 -14.97 -16.60
N GLN A 195 3.60 -15.08 -17.73
CA GLN A 195 3.78 -16.20 -18.66
C GLN A 195 5.21 -16.26 -19.22
N LEU A 196 5.84 -15.12 -19.52
CA LEU A 196 7.23 -15.07 -19.97
C LEU A 196 8.20 -15.56 -18.87
N LEU A 197 7.98 -15.14 -17.62
CA LEU A 197 8.76 -15.59 -16.46
C LEU A 197 8.58 -17.09 -16.20
N GLU A 198 7.34 -17.60 -16.29
CA GLU A 198 7.05 -19.03 -16.19
C GLU A 198 7.74 -19.83 -17.30
N GLN A 199 7.75 -19.32 -18.54
CA GLN A 199 8.45 -19.96 -19.66
C GLN A 199 9.98 -19.96 -19.46
N GLN A 200 10.57 -18.84 -19.03
CA GLN A 200 12.00 -18.75 -18.71
C GLN A 200 12.38 -19.70 -17.56
N MET A 201 11.54 -19.79 -16.53
CA MET A 201 11.72 -20.75 -15.44
C MET A 201 11.59 -22.19 -15.92
N GLN A 202 10.63 -22.52 -16.77
CA GLN A 202 10.50 -23.86 -17.34
C GLN A 202 11.71 -24.26 -18.21
N GLN A 203 12.32 -23.29 -18.91
CA GLN A 203 13.57 -23.52 -19.64
C GLN A 203 14.75 -23.79 -18.69
N LEU A 204 14.85 -23.05 -17.57
CA LEU A 204 15.85 -23.29 -16.53
C LEU A 204 15.70 -24.66 -15.85
N ILE A 205 14.47 -25.10 -15.61
CA ILE A 205 14.17 -26.42 -15.02
C ILE A 205 14.58 -27.58 -15.95
N LYS A 206 14.54 -27.36 -17.27
CA LYS A 206 14.91 -28.37 -18.28
C LYS A 206 16.42 -28.52 -18.47
N GLN A 207 17.25 -27.67 -17.88
CA GLN A 207 18.71 -27.84 -17.95
C GLN A 207 19.17 -28.99 -17.04
N PRO A 208 19.90 -29.99 -17.59
CA PRO A 208 20.23 -31.23 -16.88
C PRO A 208 21.22 -31.04 -15.71
N SER A 209 21.98 -29.95 -15.64
CA SER A 209 22.88 -29.63 -14.52
C SER A 209 22.14 -29.16 -13.25
N ILE A 210 20.88 -28.73 -13.37
CA ILE A 210 20.07 -28.15 -12.28
C ILE A 210 18.97 -29.13 -11.81
N ALA A 211 18.67 -30.16 -12.60
CA ALA A 211 17.55 -31.08 -12.40
C ALA A 211 17.61 -31.93 -11.10
N ASN A 212 18.76 -32.02 -10.44
CA ASN A 212 18.97 -32.85 -9.23
C ASN A 212 18.98 -32.08 -7.90
N SER A 213 18.96 -30.74 -7.91
CA SER A 213 18.87 -29.96 -6.67
C SER A 213 17.42 -29.82 -6.24
N PHE A 214 17.00 -30.59 -5.22
CA PHE A 214 15.67 -30.48 -4.62
C PHE A 214 15.40 -29.07 -4.09
N ILE A 215 16.43 -28.38 -3.57
CA ILE A 215 16.36 -26.97 -3.14
C ILE A 215 15.88 -26.08 -4.28
N PHE A 216 16.43 -26.25 -5.49
CA PHE A 216 15.98 -25.45 -6.64
C PHE A 216 14.53 -25.76 -7.02
N LYS A 217 14.09 -27.03 -6.95
CA LYS A 217 12.67 -27.39 -7.18
C LYS A 217 11.75 -26.80 -6.13
N SER A 218 12.13 -26.83 -4.85
CA SER A 218 11.34 -26.25 -3.75
C SER A 218 11.29 -24.74 -3.84
N THR A 219 12.40 -24.07 -4.15
CA THR A 219 12.46 -22.61 -4.37
C THR A 219 11.68 -22.21 -5.62
N VAL A 220 11.75 -22.97 -6.71
CA VAL A 220 10.94 -22.77 -7.93
C VAL A 220 9.45 -22.96 -7.64
N VAL A 221 9.06 -23.98 -6.88
CA VAL A 221 7.65 -24.21 -6.48
C VAL A 221 7.17 -23.14 -5.52
N LEU A 222 8.02 -22.66 -4.59
CA LEU A 222 7.73 -21.50 -3.74
C LEU A 222 7.61 -20.21 -4.56
N ILE A 223 8.46 -20.00 -5.57
CA ILE A 223 8.36 -18.87 -6.51
C ILE A 223 7.07 -18.97 -7.33
N LEU A 224 6.71 -20.15 -7.83
CA LEU A 224 5.45 -20.39 -8.56
C LEU A 224 4.22 -20.25 -7.66
N LEU A 225 4.30 -20.62 -6.38
CA LEU A 225 3.26 -20.39 -5.37
C LEU A 225 3.14 -18.91 -5.02
N VAL A 226 4.26 -18.19 -4.82
CA VAL A 226 4.28 -16.76 -4.54
C VAL A 226 3.78 -15.95 -5.73
N ILE A 227 4.17 -16.32 -6.96
CA ILE A 227 3.68 -15.71 -8.21
C ILE A 227 2.21 -16.08 -8.48
N GLY A 228 1.82 -17.34 -8.25
CA GLY A 228 0.44 -17.82 -8.45
C GLY A 228 -0.57 -17.32 -7.40
N LEU A 229 -0.12 -17.00 -6.18
CA LEU A 229 -0.93 -16.37 -5.13
C LEU A 229 -0.97 -14.84 -5.24
N ASN A 230 -0.10 -14.24 -6.06
CA ASN A 230 0.06 -12.78 -6.21
C ASN A 230 -1.12 -12.01 -6.85
N PRO A 231 -1.97 -12.59 -7.74
CA PRO A 231 -3.11 -11.85 -8.29
C PRO A 231 -4.12 -11.41 -7.23
N ILE A 232 -4.12 -12.09 -6.07
CA ILE A 232 -5.03 -11.81 -4.94
C ILE A 232 -4.43 -10.74 -4.02
N ILE A 233 -3.10 -10.60 -3.97
CA ILE A 233 -2.37 -9.69 -3.07
C ILE A 233 -2.33 -8.25 -3.62
N MET A 234 -2.26 -8.06 -4.95
CA MET A 234 -2.11 -6.71 -5.53
C MET A 234 -3.37 -5.83 -5.52
N TYR A 235 -4.49 -6.37 -5.01
CA TYR A 235 -5.79 -5.70 -5.10
C TYR A 235 -6.07 -4.69 -3.98
N GLN A 236 -5.34 -4.68 -2.86
CA GLN A 236 -5.81 -3.95 -1.67
C GLN A 236 -4.83 -3.11 -0.85
N ASP A 237 -3.58 -2.86 -1.25
CA ASP A 237 -2.78 -1.86 -0.52
C ASP A 237 -1.80 -1.06 -1.40
N PHE A 238 -1.93 0.26 -1.37
CA PHE A 238 -1.10 1.19 -2.15
C PHE A 238 0.12 1.69 -1.35
N ASN A 239 0.08 1.65 -0.01
CA ASN A 239 1.18 2.10 0.83
C ASN A 239 2.31 1.06 0.94
N GLY A 240 2.00 -0.23 0.82
CA GLY A 240 2.98 -1.30 0.73
C GLY A 240 3.69 -1.40 -0.63
N ARG A 241 3.27 -0.67 -1.68
CA ARG A 241 3.88 -0.77 -3.02
C ARG A 241 5.30 -0.22 -3.07
N SER A 242 5.63 0.85 -2.36
CA SER A 242 6.99 1.40 -2.38
C SER A 242 7.97 0.47 -1.67
N GLU A 243 7.56 -0.08 -0.53
CA GLU A 243 8.34 -1.01 0.27
C GLU A 243 8.46 -2.38 -0.41
N LEU A 244 7.38 -2.91 -1.00
CA LEU A 244 7.39 -4.17 -1.74
C LEU A 244 8.15 -4.06 -3.07
N GLN A 245 8.03 -2.94 -3.80
CA GLN A 245 8.82 -2.68 -5.00
C GLN A 245 10.30 -2.52 -4.65
N GLN A 246 10.61 -1.81 -3.57
CA GLN A 246 11.97 -1.71 -3.03
C GLN A 246 12.51 -3.10 -2.63
N LYS A 247 11.72 -3.92 -1.94
CA LYS A 247 12.11 -5.30 -1.57
C LYS A 247 12.25 -6.21 -2.79
N MET A 248 11.46 -6.01 -3.84
CA MET A 248 11.59 -6.72 -5.11
C MET A 248 12.83 -6.30 -5.89
N ASP A 249 13.17 -5.01 -5.88
CA ASP A 249 14.37 -4.48 -6.53
C ASP A 249 15.63 -4.94 -5.76
N GLU A 250 15.60 -4.92 -4.41
CA GLU A 250 16.61 -5.52 -3.53
C GLU A 250 16.79 -7.02 -3.82
N PHE A 251 15.69 -7.75 -4.03
CA PHE A 251 15.71 -9.18 -4.35
C PHE A 251 16.25 -9.47 -5.76
N GLN A 252 15.95 -8.63 -6.76
CA GLN A 252 16.52 -8.77 -8.11
C GLN A 252 18.03 -8.49 -8.13
N ILE A 253 18.50 -7.53 -7.33
CA ILE A 253 19.94 -7.27 -7.13
C ILE A 253 20.59 -8.51 -6.50
N LEU A 254 19.97 -9.09 -5.47
CA LEU A 254 20.46 -10.30 -4.80
C LEU A 254 20.56 -11.51 -5.76
N ILE A 255 19.56 -11.69 -6.63
CA ILE A 255 19.59 -12.75 -7.66
C ILE A 255 20.77 -12.54 -8.63
N LYS A 256 21.03 -11.30 -9.06
CA LYS A 256 22.16 -10.99 -9.94
C LYS A 256 23.51 -11.20 -9.25
N GLU A 257 23.63 -10.87 -7.97
CA GLU A 257 24.84 -11.13 -7.19
C GLU A 257 25.09 -12.63 -7.00
N LEU A 258 24.04 -13.40 -6.69
CA LEU A 258 24.13 -14.86 -6.58
C LEU A 258 24.51 -15.50 -7.92
N GLN A 259 23.95 -15.04 -9.04
CA GLN A 259 24.36 -15.48 -10.38
C GLN A 259 25.84 -15.19 -10.64
N GLY A 260 26.31 -13.98 -10.32
CA GLY A 260 27.73 -13.60 -10.47
C GLY A 260 28.69 -14.34 -9.53
N GLN A 261 28.24 -14.77 -8.35
CA GLN A 261 29.02 -15.59 -7.43
C GLN A 261 29.08 -17.06 -7.87
N MET A 262 28.05 -17.57 -8.55
CA MET A 262 28.09 -18.91 -9.15
C MET A 262 29.01 -18.96 -10.37
N GLU A 263 29.01 -17.93 -11.22
CA GLU A 263 29.94 -17.82 -12.34
C GLU A 263 31.41 -17.72 -11.89
N LYS A 264 31.67 -17.22 -10.68
CA LYS A 264 33.02 -17.12 -10.10
C LYS A 264 33.51 -18.37 -9.37
N LYS A 265 32.67 -19.40 -9.22
CA LYS A 265 33.01 -20.62 -8.46
C LYS A 265 33.29 -21.86 -9.31
N GLU A 266 33.42 -21.72 -10.63
CA GLU A 266 33.83 -22.81 -11.52
C GLU A 266 35.33 -23.14 -11.48
N ASP A 267 36.17 -22.34 -10.78
CA ASP A 267 37.59 -22.64 -10.60
C ASP A 267 37.95 -22.78 -9.11
N ASN A 268 37.89 -24.02 -8.60
CA ASN A 268 38.87 -24.70 -7.73
C ASN A 268 38.24 -25.66 -6.70
N GLY A 269 38.73 -26.92 -6.71
CA GLY A 269 38.85 -27.76 -5.50
C GLY A 269 37.77 -28.82 -5.24
N PHE A 270 37.64 -29.81 -6.13
CA PHE A 270 36.55 -30.81 -6.17
C PHE A 270 36.56 -31.93 -5.09
N LEU A 271 37.59 -32.06 -4.25
CA LEU A 271 37.73 -33.26 -3.38
C LEU A 271 37.47 -33.05 -1.88
N GLU A 272 37.69 -31.85 -1.33
CA GLU A 272 37.34 -31.55 0.08
C GLU A 272 35.87 -31.13 0.26
N PHE A 273 35.20 -30.82 -0.86
CA PHE A 273 33.81 -30.38 -0.91
C PHE A 273 32.84 -31.54 -0.63
N ASN A 274 33.12 -32.76 -1.10
CA ASN A 274 32.17 -33.88 -1.01
C ASN A 274 31.92 -34.36 0.43
N SER A 275 32.91 -34.34 1.33
CA SER A 275 32.69 -34.77 2.72
C SER A 275 31.86 -33.78 3.52
N LYS A 276 32.12 -32.47 3.35
CA LYS A 276 31.35 -31.38 3.97
C LYS A 276 29.93 -31.28 3.40
N VAL A 277 29.78 -31.50 2.09
CA VAL A 277 28.47 -31.56 1.42
C VAL A 277 27.67 -32.76 1.90
N GLN A 278 28.28 -33.94 2.07
CA GLN A 278 27.57 -35.11 2.58
C GLN A 278 27.10 -34.91 4.03
N GLN A 279 27.93 -34.28 4.86
CA GLN A 279 27.59 -34.00 6.25
C GLN A 279 26.50 -32.92 6.38
N GLN A 280 26.51 -31.91 5.50
CA GLN A 280 25.41 -30.94 5.38
C GLN A 280 24.14 -31.58 4.80
N MET A 281 24.24 -32.49 3.83
CA MET A 281 23.09 -33.20 3.29
C MET A 281 22.40 -34.04 4.35
N ASN A 282 23.14 -34.71 5.23
CA ASN A 282 22.55 -35.49 6.32
C ASN A 282 21.82 -34.61 7.35
N LYS A 283 22.42 -33.49 7.78
CA LYS A 283 21.75 -32.53 8.69
C LYS A 283 20.52 -31.89 8.05
N MET A 284 20.58 -31.62 6.75
CA MET A 284 19.47 -31.07 5.99
C MET A 284 18.36 -32.11 5.80
N GLN A 285 18.69 -33.40 5.63
CA GLN A 285 17.73 -34.49 5.57
C GLN A 285 16.96 -34.63 6.89
N GLU A 286 17.63 -34.54 8.04
CA GLU A 286 16.98 -34.54 9.36
C GLU A 286 16.01 -33.34 9.53
N GLN A 287 16.40 -32.16 9.05
CA GLN A 287 15.52 -30.99 9.05
C GLN A 287 14.34 -31.13 8.09
N ILE A 288 14.55 -31.73 6.92
CA ILE A 288 13.50 -32.06 5.95
C ILE A 288 12.51 -33.07 6.53
N ASP A 289 12.99 -34.11 7.22
CA ASP A 289 12.14 -35.11 7.83
C ASP A 289 11.27 -34.49 8.94
N MET A 290 11.84 -33.56 9.72
CA MET A 290 11.12 -32.79 10.74
C MET A 290 10.06 -31.87 10.11
N ILE A 291 10.38 -31.16 9.03
CA ILE A 291 9.44 -30.29 8.30
C ILE A 291 8.33 -31.12 7.66
N ASN A 292 8.65 -32.27 7.06
CA ASN A 292 7.65 -33.19 6.53
C ASN A 292 6.74 -33.73 7.64
N GLN A 293 7.29 -34.00 8.82
CA GLN A 293 6.49 -34.38 9.99
C GLN A 293 5.52 -33.26 10.40
N TYR A 294 5.98 -32.00 10.43
CA TYR A 294 5.13 -30.85 10.73
C TYR A 294 4.09 -30.56 9.64
N MET A 295 4.46 -30.70 8.37
CA MET A 295 3.55 -30.58 7.22
C MET A 295 2.48 -31.67 7.26
N ASN A 296 2.84 -32.92 7.53
CA ASN A 296 1.88 -34.03 7.68
C ASN A 296 0.96 -33.83 8.90
N GLN A 297 1.49 -33.28 9.99
CA GLN A 297 0.69 -32.90 11.17
C GLN A 297 -0.25 -31.72 10.91
N ALA A 298 0.13 -30.77 10.04
CA ALA A 298 -0.69 -29.62 9.64
C ALA A 298 -1.67 -29.93 8.50
N GLU A 299 -1.35 -30.93 7.67
CA GLU A 299 -2.18 -31.37 6.55
C GLU A 299 -3.50 -31.99 7.03
N THR A 300 -3.47 -32.68 8.17
CA THR A 300 -4.68 -33.28 8.77
C THR A 300 -5.72 -32.22 9.19
N PRO A 301 -5.40 -31.20 10.02
CA PRO A 301 -6.35 -30.14 10.35
C PRO A 301 -6.71 -29.26 9.14
N TYR A 302 -5.78 -29.02 8.20
CA TYR A 302 -6.09 -28.32 6.96
C TYR A 302 -7.11 -29.07 6.09
N ASN A 303 -6.93 -30.38 5.90
CA ASN A 303 -7.86 -31.21 5.13
C ASN A 303 -9.20 -31.40 5.87
N GLN A 304 -9.19 -31.47 7.19
CA GLN A 304 -10.43 -31.45 8.00
C GLN A 304 -11.19 -30.12 7.82
N PHE A 305 -10.50 -28.98 7.86
CA PHE A 305 -11.09 -27.67 7.61
C PHE A 305 -11.60 -27.53 6.18
N LYS A 306 -10.81 -27.94 5.19
CA LYS A 306 -11.17 -27.94 3.76
C LYS A 306 -12.40 -28.79 3.50
N ASN A 307 -12.47 -30.00 4.08
CA ASN A 307 -13.62 -30.89 3.94
C ASN A 307 -14.86 -30.34 4.67
N TYR A 308 -14.70 -29.77 5.85
CA TYR A 308 -15.77 -29.09 6.57
C TYR A 308 -16.32 -27.90 5.76
N PHE A 309 -15.44 -27.04 5.25
CA PHE A 309 -15.79 -25.89 4.44
C PHE A 309 -16.49 -26.29 3.14
N ASN A 310 -15.95 -27.26 2.40
CA ASN A 310 -16.57 -27.77 1.18
C ASN A 310 -17.93 -28.42 1.45
N THR A 311 -18.09 -29.14 2.57
CA THR A 311 -19.38 -29.72 2.96
C THR A 311 -20.38 -28.63 3.31
N LYS A 312 -19.97 -27.57 4.01
CA LYS A 312 -20.83 -26.42 4.32
C LYS A 312 -21.21 -25.61 3.08
N LEU A 313 -20.27 -25.39 2.17
CA LEU A 313 -20.50 -24.73 0.90
C LEU A 313 -21.47 -25.53 0.02
N LYS A 314 -21.31 -26.86 -0.03
CA LYS A 314 -22.21 -27.76 -0.75
C LYS A 314 -23.61 -27.78 -0.13
N GLN A 315 -23.73 -27.91 1.20
CA GLN A 315 -25.01 -27.80 1.91
C GLN A 315 -25.68 -26.44 1.67
N TYR A 316 -24.91 -25.36 1.65
CA TYR A 316 -25.41 -24.01 1.38
C TYR A 316 -25.95 -23.88 -0.05
N ASN A 317 -25.21 -24.35 -1.06
CA ASN A 317 -25.66 -24.36 -2.45
C ASN A 317 -26.88 -25.27 -2.65
N GLU A 318 -26.87 -26.48 -2.09
CA GLU A 318 -27.98 -27.43 -2.24
C GLU A 318 -29.25 -26.98 -1.51
N THR A 319 -29.14 -26.33 -0.35
CA THR A 319 -30.31 -25.94 0.47
C THR A 319 -30.82 -24.55 0.13
N ILE A 320 -29.93 -23.58 -0.06
CA ILE A 320 -30.32 -22.19 -0.28
C ILE A 320 -30.54 -21.92 -1.76
N TYR A 321 -29.59 -22.27 -2.64
CA TYR A 321 -29.72 -21.96 -4.06
C TYR A 321 -30.88 -22.74 -4.71
N ASN A 322 -31.01 -24.04 -4.43
CA ASN A 322 -32.14 -24.82 -4.98
C ASN A 322 -33.48 -24.40 -4.37
N SER A 323 -33.55 -24.11 -3.06
CA SER A 323 -34.82 -23.65 -2.46
C SER A 323 -35.19 -22.21 -2.83
N LEU A 324 -34.21 -21.35 -3.17
CA LEU A 324 -34.49 -20.04 -3.77
C LEU A 324 -34.93 -20.19 -5.22
N SER A 325 -34.23 -21.00 -6.02
CA SER A 325 -34.57 -21.24 -7.42
C SER A 325 -35.95 -21.86 -7.57
N GLU A 326 -36.29 -22.85 -6.74
CA GLU A 326 -37.61 -23.46 -6.68
C GLU A 326 -38.69 -22.46 -6.23
N ARG A 327 -38.40 -21.62 -5.24
CA ARG A 327 -39.32 -20.54 -4.82
C ARG A 327 -39.52 -19.47 -5.89
N ILE A 328 -38.46 -19.08 -6.60
CA ILE A 328 -38.51 -18.12 -7.71
C ILE A 328 -39.33 -18.70 -8.87
N ASN A 329 -39.13 -19.97 -9.22
CA ASN A 329 -39.89 -20.63 -10.27
C ASN A 329 -41.38 -20.77 -9.89
N ILE A 330 -41.70 -21.20 -8.67
CA ILE A 330 -43.08 -21.24 -8.17
C ILE A 330 -43.73 -19.84 -8.15
N GLN A 331 -42.96 -18.79 -7.84
CA GLN A 331 -43.46 -17.42 -7.90
C GLN A 331 -43.65 -16.91 -9.33
N GLY A 332 -42.74 -17.25 -10.25
CA GLY A 332 -42.88 -16.96 -11.67
C GLY A 332 -44.13 -17.61 -12.28
N ASP A 333 -44.43 -18.86 -11.90
CA ASP A 333 -45.62 -19.57 -12.37
C ASP A 333 -46.91 -19.01 -11.76
N LYS A 334 -46.90 -18.64 -10.48
CA LYS A 334 -48.03 -17.92 -9.86
C LYS A 334 -48.25 -16.54 -10.49
N PHE A 335 -47.18 -15.83 -10.85
CA PHE A 335 -47.28 -14.55 -11.52
C PHE A 335 -47.86 -14.69 -12.93
N LYS A 336 -47.49 -15.74 -13.66
CA LYS A 336 -48.10 -16.08 -14.95
C LYS A 336 -49.59 -16.43 -14.81
N GLN A 337 -49.96 -17.22 -13.80
CA GLN A 337 -51.36 -17.54 -13.52
C GLN A 337 -52.18 -16.30 -13.14
N ILE A 338 -51.63 -15.43 -12.30
CA ILE A 338 -52.28 -14.15 -11.92
C ILE A 338 -52.43 -13.25 -13.14
N ASN A 339 -51.40 -13.12 -13.99
CA ASN A 339 -51.52 -12.34 -15.23
C ASN A 339 -52.56 -12.93 -16.19
N GLN A 340 -52.63 -14.25 -16.32
CA GLN A 340 -53.68 -14.92 -17.12
C GLN A 340 -55.07 -14.69 -16.52
N GLN A 341 -55.22 -14.69 -15.20
CA GLN A 341 -56.48 -14.37 -14.50
C GLN A 341 -56.86 -12.89 -14.64
N ILE A 342 -55.89 -11.96 -14.59
CA ILE A 342 -56.10 -10.53 -14.80
C ILE A 342 -56.50 -10.27 -16.26
N PHE A 343 -55.88 -10.93 -17.23
CA PHE A 343 -56.29 -10.85 -18.63
C PHE A 343 -57.70 -11.42 -18.86
N ALA A 344 -58.04 -12.54 -18.22
CA ALA A 344 -59.39 -13.12 -18.26
C ALA A 344 -60.43 -12.24 -17.54
N GLN A 345 -60.06 -11.59 -16.43
CA GLN A 345 -60.91 -10.63 -15.71
C GLN A 345 -61.09 -9.32 -16.46
N HIS A 346 -60.08 -8.83 -17.18
CA HIS A 346 -60.21 -7.65 -18.04
C HIS A 346 -61.11 -7.91 -19.27
N GLN A 347 -61.24 -9.16 -19.72
CA GLN A 347 -62.24 -9.55 -20.72
C GLN A 347 -63.66 -9.69 -20.14
N MET A 348 -63.81 -9.83 -18.81
CA MET A 348 -65.11 -9.94 -18.15
C MET A 348 -65.59 -8.67 -17.43
N ASN A 349 -64.72 -7.67 -17.20
CA ASN A 349 -65.06 -6.49 -16.39
C ASN A 349 -65.18 -5.19 -17.19
N ASP A 350 -66.13 -5.18 -18.13
CA ASP A 350 -66.99 -4.01 -18.39
C ASP A 350 -68.15 -3.91 -17.37
N LYS A 351 -68.10 -4.67 -16.27
CA LYS A 351 -69.08 -4.55 -15.20
C LYS A 351 -68.50 -4.87 -13.82
N ILE A 352 -68.64 -3.87 -12.96
CA ILE A 352 -68.71 -3.94 -11.50
C ILE A 352 -67.41 -3.61 -10.75
N LEU A 353 -67.43 -2.34 -10.35
CA LEU A 353 -66.74 -1.66 -9.27
C LEU A 353 -67.11 -2.31 -7.90
N SER A 354 -66.34 -3.28 -7.40
CA SER A 354 -66.19 -3.54 -5.96
C SER A 354 -65.13 -4.62 -5.73
N ASP A 355 -63.92 -4.23 -5.33
CA ASP A 355 -63.03 -5.04 -4.46
C ASP A 355 -61.73 -4.29 -4.12
N THR A 356 -61.87 -3.09 -3.55
CA THR A 356 -60.73 -2.28 -3.08
C THR A 356 -60.17 -2.73 -1.72
N ASN A 357 -60.78 -3.72 -1.05
CA ASN A 357 -60.34 -4.21 0.26
C ASN A 357 -59.49 -5.50 0.21
N ARG A 358 -59.46 -6.22 -0.92
CA ARG A 358 -58.73 -7.50 -1.02
C ARG A 358 -57.28 -7.33 -1.49
N THR A 359 -57.00 -6.29 -2.26
CA THR A 359 -55.64 -5.95 -2.75
C THR A 359 -54.75 -5.40 -1.63
N SER A 360 -55.33 -4.66 -0.68
CA SER A 360 -54.59 -4.03 0.42
C SER A 360 -54.07 -5.03 1.46
N SER A 361 -54.81 -6.11 1.74
CA SER A 361 -54.35 -7.15 2.67
C SER A 361 -53.23 -8.01 2.07
N VAL A 362 -53.29 -8.31 0.75
CA VAL A 362 -52.23 -9.02 0.04
C VAL A 362 -50.93 -8.21 0.00
N LEU A 363 -51.00 -6.90 -0.26
CA LEU A 363 -49.83 -6.01 -0.21
C LEU A 363 -49.23 -5.92 1.20
N TYR A 364 -50.07 -5.86 2.24
CA TYR A 364 -49.61 -5.85 3.63
C TYR A 364 -48.86 -7.14 4.02
N TYR A 365 -49.39 -8.32 3.68
CA TYR A 365 -48.70 -9.59 3.93
C TYR A 365 -47.42 -9.76 3.10
N GLN A 366 -47.37 -9.21 1.88
CA GLN A 366 -46.16 -9.17 1.08
C GLN A 366 -45.07 -8.29 1.71
N GLN A 367 -45.46 -7.14 2.28
CA GLN A 367 -44.53 -6.23 2.94
C GLN A 367 -43.92 -6.82 4.22
N ILE A 368 -44.73 -7.51 5.05
CA ILE A 368 -44.22 -8.26 6.21
C ILE A 368 -43.22 -9.34 5.79
N ARG A 369 -43.45 -9.97 4.64
CA ARG A 369 -42.60 -11.05 4.13
C ARG A 369 -41.28 -10.54 3.57
N VAL A 370 -41.26 -9.37 2.94
CA VAL A 370 -40.03 -8.69 2.49
C VAL A 370 -39.18 -8.28 3.69
N MET A 371 -39.79 -7.69 4.73
CA MET A 371 -39.05 -7.30 5.95
C MET A 371 -38.37 -8.50 6.62
N LYS A 372 -39.03 -9.67 6.66
CA LYS A 372 -38.43 -10.88 7.23
C LYS A 372 -37.26 -11.42 6.37
N LEU A 373 -37.35 -11.32 5.05
CA LEU A 373 -36.25 -11.68 4.14
C LEU A 373 -35.05 -10.73 4.29
N GLU A 374 -35.30 -9.44 4.49
CA GLU A 374 -34.25 -8.45 4.76
C GLU A 374 -33.55 -8.72 6.11
N GLU A 375 -34.31 -9.12 7.14
CA GLU A 375 -33.77 -9.53 8.43
C GLU A 375 -32.88 -10.78 8.32
N ASP A 376 -33.35 -11.82 7.61
CA ASP A 376 -32.59 -13.05 7.36
C ASP A 376 -31.31 -12.75 6.54
N LEU A 377 -31.39 -11.89 5.52
CA LEU A 377 -30.24 -11.43 4.73
C LEU A 377 -29.23 -10.64 5.57
N SER A 378 -29.71 -9.77 6.45
CA SER A 378 -28.87 -9.00 7.38
C SER A 378 -28.12 -9.93 8.34
N PHE A 379 -28.78 -10.94 8.88
CA PHE A 379 -28.17 -11.95 9.74
C PHE A 379 -27.10 -12.77 9.00
N VAL A 380 -27.38 -13.18 7.75
CA VAL A 380 -26.40 -13.88 6.90
C VAL A 380 -25.19 -13.00 6.59
N ASN A 381 -25.40 -11.74 6.22
CA ASN A 381 -24.31 -10.81 5.97
C ASN A 381 -23.44 -10.58 7.21
N LYS A 382 -24.05 -10.48 8.41
CA LYS A 382 -23.31 -10.35 9.66
C LYS A 382 -22.40 -11.55 9.94
N ASN A 383 -22.89 -12.77 9.69
CA ASN A 383 -22.09 -13.99 9.87
C ASN A 383 -20.99 -14.11 8.81
N ILE A 384 -21.25 -13.66 7.58
CA ILE A 384 -20.23 -13.59 6.52
C ILE A 384 -19.11 -12.63 6.92
N THR A 385 -19.45 -11.42 7.38
CA THR A 385 -18.47 -10.43 7.83
C THR A 385 -17.63 -10.97 9.00
N ALA A 386 -18.26 -11.58 10.01
CA ALA A 386 -17.54 -12.15 11.15
C ALA A 386 -16.57 -13.29 10.73
N ASN A 387 -16.96 -14.11 9.74
CA ASN A 387 -16.08 -15.15 9.21
C ASN A 387 -14.91 -14.56 8.40
N TYR A 388 -15.13 -13.48 7.64
CA TYR A 388 -14.05 -12.77 6.95
C TYR A 388 -13.06 -12.15 7.94
N GLU A 389 -13.54 -11.52 9.01
CA GLU A 389 -12.70 -10.96 10.07
C GLU A 389 -11.86 -12.05 10.77
N ALA A 390 -12.46 -13.22 11.04
CA ALA A 390 -11.73 -14.36 11.58
C ALA A 390 -10.62 -14.86 10.63
N ILE A 391 -10.91 -14.95 9.32
CA ILE A 391 -9.93 -15.34 8.31
C ILE A 391 -8.77 -14.34 8.24
N GLU A 392 -9.05 -13.04 8.25
CA GLU A 392 -8.02 -11.99 8.27
C GLU A 392 -7.14 -12.07 9.53
N TRP A 393 -7.76 -12.31 10.69
CA TRP A 393 -7.01 -12.50 11.93
C TRP A 393 -6.06 -13.71 11.84
N TYR A 394 -6.52 -14.86 11.34
CA TYR A 394 -5.67 -16.04 11.16
C TYR A 394 -4.52 -15.81 10.17
N LYS A 395 -4.76 -15.06 9.09
CA LYS A 395 -3.71 -14.70 8.12
C LYS A 395 -2.62 -13.83 8.76
N LEU A 396 -3.00 -12.83 9.55
CA LEU A 396 -2.04 -11.98 10.25
C LEU A 396 -1.17 -12.79 11.22
N GLN A 397 -1.76 -13.74 11.94
CA GLN A 397 -1.00 -14.65 12.80
C GLN A 397 0.00 -15.50 12.00
N LEU A 398 -0.40 -16.00 10.83
CA LEU A 398 0.48 -16.78 9.97
C LEU A 398 1.66 -15.95 9.45
N ILE A 399 1.41 -14.73 8.98
CA ILE A 399 2.46 -13.80 8.50
C ILE A 399 3.44 -13.48 9.63
N ASN A 400 2.94 -13.16 10.82
CA ASN A 400 3.79 -12.88 11.98
C ASN A 400 4.68 -14.08 12.34
N ASN A 401 4.15 -15.31 12.26
CA ASN A 401 4.91 -16.52 12.52
C ASN A 401 5.98 -16.74 11.43
N LEU A 402 5.68 -16.49 10.16
CA LEU A 402 6.64 -16.60 9.07
C LEU A 402 7.76 -15.55 9.19
N MET A 403 7.44 -14.31 9.54
CA MET A 403 8.44 -13.27 9.81
C MET A 403 9.36 -13.65 10.97
N LYS A 404 8.82 -14.21 12.06
CA LYS A 404 9.65 -14.71 13.17
C LYS A 404 10.62 -15.80 12.71
N ILE A 405 10.16 -16.74 11.88
CA ILE A 405 11.02 -17.80 11.33
C ILE A 405 12.11 -17.20 10.43
N HIS A 406 11.74 -16.24 9.56
CA HIS A 406 12.69 -15.60 8.65
C HIS A 406 13.76 -14.78 9.41
N ASN A 407 13.35 -13.97 10.38
CA ASN A 407 14.27 -13.22 11.22
C ASN A 407 15.24 -14.15 11.96
N ARG A 408 14.73 -15.27 12.48
CA ARG A 408 15.57 -16.30 13.10
C ARG A 408 16.57 -16.90 12.10
N GLN A 409 16.19 -17.10 10.84
CA GLN A 409 17.11 -17.57 9.80
C GLN A 409 18.18 -16.53 9.45
N ILE A 410 17.83 -15.24 9.38
CA ILE A 410 18.79 -14.16 9.18
C ILE A 410 19.79 -14.12 10.35
N GLU A 411 19.32 -14.23 11.59
CA GLU A 411 20.18 -14.26 12.77
C GLU A 411 21.14 -15.45 12.73
N ILE A 412 20.66 -16.64 12.33
CA ILE A 412 21.50 -17.83 12.13
C ILE A 412 22.53 -17.59 11.03
N GLN A 413 22.15 -17.00 9.90
CA GLN A 413 23.08 -16.70 8.81
C GLN A 413 24.16 -15.69 9.22
N LYS A 414 23.76 -14.62 9.92
CA LYS A 414 24.71 -13.64 10.47
C LYS A 414 25.66 -14.29 11.47
N ARG A 415 25.14 -15.16 12.36
CA ARG A 415 25.96 -15.94 13.29
C ARG A 415 26.94 -16.86 12.55
N ASP A 416 26.50 -17.51 11.47
CA ASP A 416 27.35 -18.38 10.65
C ASP A 416 28.46 -17.59 9.92
N GLU A 417 28.16 -16.40 9.40
CA GLU A 417 29.15 -15.52 8.78
C GLU A 417 30.19 -15.02 9.78
N ILE A 418 29.75 -14.55 10.95
CA ILE A 418 30.62 -14.13 12.05
C ILE A 418 31.47 -15.30 12.52
N THR A 419 30.87 -16.49 12.69
CA THR A 419 31.58 -17.70 13.11
C THR A 419 32.68 -18.06 12.10
N LYS A 420 32.36 -18.10 10.79
CA LYS A 420 33.37 -18.39 9.75
C LYS A 420 34.48 -17.35 9.69
N LYS A 421 34.16 -16.08 9.94
CA LYS A 421 35.12 -14.98 9.83
C LYS A 421 36.05 -14.92 11.03
N LEU A 422 35.52 -15.01 12.25
CA LEU A 422 36.23 -14.68 13.50
C LEU A 422 36.61 -15.89 14.36
N VAL A 423 35.69 -16.85 14.53
CA VAL A 423 35.86 -17.91 15.55
C VAL A 423 37.03 -18.82 15.22
N GLY A 424 37.82 -19.14 16.24
CA GLY A 424 39.00 -20.00 16.14
C GLY A 424 40.19 -19.32 15.46
N LYS A 425 40.24 -17.97 15.43
CA LYS A 425 41.28 -17.21 14.72
C LYS A 425 41.85 -16.09 15.57
N ILE A 426 43.07 -15.71 15.20
CA ILE A 426 43.76 -14.52 15.70
C ILE A 426 43.74 -13.46 14.60
N HIS A 427 43.29 -12.26 14.95
CA HIS A 427 43.31 -11.10 14.08
C HIS A 427 44.30 -10.07 14.62
N VAL A 428 45.04 -9.44 13.71
CA VAL A 428 46.00 -8.38 14.00
C VAL A 428 45.49 -7.12 13.32
N ASP A 429 45.57 -5.98 14.00
CA ASP A 429 45.07 -4.69 13.53
C ASP A 429 43.59 -4.73 13.08
N LEU A 430 42.75 -5.46 13.83
CA LEU A 430 41.31 -5.57 13.53
C LEU A 430 40.61 -4.25 13.84
N ASN A 431 39.84 -3.73 12.89
CA ASN A 431 39.06 -2.52 13.13
C ASN A 431 37.89 -2.82 14.08
N SER A 432 37.70 -2.01 15.13
CA SER A 432 36.64 -2.23 16.12
C SER A 432 35.23 -2.14 15.52
N LYS A 433 35.06 -1.47 14.36
CA LYS A 433 33.81 -1.49 13.59
C LYS A 433 33.43 -2.88 13.07
N GLU A 434 34.40 -3.78 12.91
CA GLU A 434 34.10 -5.17 12.53
C GLU A 434 33.42 -5.96 13.66
N LEU A 435 33.41 -5.41 14.88
CA LEU A 435 32.73 -5.93 16.06
C LEU A 435 31.54 -5.04 16.49
N GLU A 436 30.97 -4.26 15.58
CA GLU A 436 29.85 -3.34 15.89
C GLU A 436 28.61 -4.04 16.48
N ASN A 437 28.42 -5.33 16.16
CA ASN A 437 27.31 -6.14 16.66
C ASN A 437 27.64 -6.88 17.97
N PHE A 438 28.82 -6.65 18.55
CA PHE A 438 29.23 -7.23 19.83
C PHE A 438 29.07 -6.20 20.96
N VAL A 439 28.80 -6.70 22.16
CA VAL A 439 28.74 -5.89 23.40
C VAL A 439 30.08 -5.97 24.11
N ILE A 440 30.61 -4.82 24.55
CA ILE A 440 31.80 -4.77 25.40
C ILE A 440 31.38 -5.18 26.82
N ILE A 441 31.99 -6.25 27.34
CA ILE A 441 31.72 -6.78 28.68
C ILE A 441 32.90 -6.64 29.64
N TYR A 442 34.06 -6.24 29.14
CA TYR A 442 35.24 -5.90 29.93
C TYR A 442 36.08 -4.88 29.17
N ASP A 443 36.47 -3.80 29.82
CA ASP A 443 37.29 -2.72 29.25
C ASP A 443 38.13 -2.08 30.36
N GLU A 444 39.36 -2.56 30.52
CA GLU A 444 40.24 -2.14 31.62
C GLU A 444 41.68 -1.96 31.16
N LEU A 445 42.37 -0.98 31.76
CA LEU A 445 43.79 -0.75 31.52
C LEU A 445 44.63 -1.98 31.88
N LEU A 446 45.77 -2.15 31.21
CA LEU A 446 46.68 -3.24 31.53
C LEU A 446 47.34 -3.12 32.91
N THR A 447 47.14 -2.02 33.65
CA THR A 447 47.52 -1.91 35.07
C THR A 447 46.58 -2.68 36.00
N LYS A 448 45.42 -3.13 35.51
CA LYS A 448 44.44 -3.88 36.31
C LYS A 448 44.75 -5.36 36.30
N THR A 449 44.44 -6.04 37.39
CA THR A 449 44.66 -7.48 37.49
C THR A 449 43.49 -8.24 36.85
N PHE A 450 43.80 -9.33 36.14
CA PHE A 450 42.80 -10.24 35.60
C PHE A 450 42.83 -11.53 36.42
N ASN A 451 41.69 -11.90 37.02
CA ASN A 451 41.64 -12.96 38.02
C ASN A 451 40.38 -13.83 37.86
N ARG A 452 40.27 -14.89 38.66
CA ARG A 452 39.15 -15.84 38.57
C ARG A 452 37.80 -15.22 38.91
N GLN A 453 37.73 -14.16 39.71
CA GLN A 453 36.46 -13.47 39.97
C GLN A 453 35.95 -12.80 38.70
N ILE A 454 36.82 -12.15 37.94
CA ILE A 454 36.48 -11.54 36.65
C ILE A 454 36.05 -12.61 35.64
N VAL A 455 36.79 -13.73 35.54
CA VAL A 455 36.40 -14.86 34.68
C VAL A 455 35.01 -15.39 35.05
N ARG A 456 34.71 -15.56 36.35
CA ARG A 456 33.39 -16.00 36.81
C ARG A 456 32.29 -14.99 36.52
N GLN A 457 32.58 -13.69 36.62
CA GLN A 457 31.64 -12.63 36.27
C GLN A 457 31.29 -12.70 34.78
N ILE A 458 32.30 -12.80 33.91
CA ILE A 458 32.10 -13.00 32.46
C ILE A 458 31.27 -14.26 32.20
N GLN A 459 31.66 -15.40 32.75
CA GLN A 459 30.93 -16.67 32.59
C GLN A 459 29.49 -16.62 33.14
N SER A 460 29.18 -15.73 34.08
CA SER A 460 27.82 -15.58 34.62
C SER A 460 26.88 -14.79 33.71
N VAL A 461 27.42 -13.96 32.81
CA VAL A 461 26.64 -13.12 31.87
C VAL A 461 26.70 -13.63 30.43
N THR A 462 27.46 -14.69 30.17
CA THR A 462 27.62 -15.33 28.86
C THR A 462 27.28 -16.82 28.90
N GLN A 463 26.91 -17.40 27.76
CA GLN A 463 26.71 -18.85 27.61
C GLN A 463 27.99 -19.52 27.07
N ASN A 464 28.09 -20.84 27.19
CA ASN A 464 29.26 -21.60 26.73
C ASN A 464 29.53 -21.43 25.22
N ASP A 465 28.48 -21.24 24.42
CA ASP A 465 28.50 -21.03 22.97
C ASP A 465 28.46 -19.54 22.55
N THR A 466 28.55 -18.62 23.51
CA THR A 466 28.78 -17.20 23.24
C THR A 466 30.17 -17.02 22.62
N ILE A 467 30.24 -16.27 21.52
CA ILE A 467 31.51 -15.92 20.88
C ILE A 467 32.09 -14.74 21.65
N LEU A 468 33.29 -14.92 22.20
CA LEU A 468 34.05 -13.84 22.82
C LEU A 468 35.24 -13.48 21.95
N CYS A 469 35.50 -12.19 21.82
CA CYS A 469 36.70 -11.65 21.19
C CYS A 469 37.50 -10.91 22.26
N ILE A 470 38.67 -11.46 22.60
CA ILE A 470 39.55 -10.95 23.65
C ILE A 470 40.79 -10.39 23.00
N GLY A 471 41.09 -9.13 23.28
CA GLY A 471 42.20 -8.47 22.63
C GLY A 471 42.77 -7.31 23.42
N GLY A 472 43.80 -6.71 22.83
CA GLY A 472 44.45 -5.51 23.36
C GLY A 472 44.43 -4.38 22.34
N MET A 473 44.26 -3.15 22.82
CA MET A 473 44.29 -1.93 22.00
C MET A 473 45.04 -0.80 22.68
N LYS A 474 45.44 0.19 21.90
CA LYS A 474 46.00 1.45 22.41
C LYS A 474 44.87 2.36 22.90
N VAL A 475 45.08 3.02 24.03
CA VAL A 475 44.12 4.01 24.57
C VAL A 475 43.95 5.20 23.61
N GLU A 476 45.04 5.63 22.97
CA GLU A 476 45.02 6.75 22.00
C GLU A 476 44.34 6.41 20.66
N ASN A 477 44.20 5.12 20.33
CA ASN A 477 43.57 4.67 19.08
C ASN A 477 42.58 3.52 19.34
N PRO A 478 41.38 3.84 19.86
CA PRO A 478 40.36 2.83 20.19
C PRO A 478 39.68 2.20 18.96
N GLU A 479 39.98 2.69 17.75
CA GLU A 479 39.41 2.13 16.52
C GLU A 479 40.10 0.84 16.06
N VAL A 480 41.28 0.51 16.62
CA VAL A 480 42.08 -0.63 16.18
C VAL A 480 42.45 -1.53 17.36
N LEU A 481 42.01 -2.78 17.28
CA LEU A 481 42.48 -3.89 18.13
C LEU A 481 43.80 -4.40 17.56
N LEU A 482 44.90 -4.18 18.29
CA LEU A 482 46.24 -4.57 17.84
C LEU A 482 46.36 -6.08 17.66
N VAL A 483 45.80 -6.84 18.61
CA VAL A 483 45.64 -8.29 18.49
C VAL A 483 44.36 -8.70 19.20
N VAL A 484 43.61 -9.61 18.58
CA VAL A 484 42.38 -10.15 19.15
C VAL A 484 42.23 -11.62 18.77
N GLY A 485 41.96 -12.46 19.76
CA GLY A 485 41.59 -13.85 19.59
C GLY A 485 40.09 -13.99 19.78
N CYS A 486 39.41 -14.62 18.83
CA CYS A 486 37.96 -14.83 18.90
C CYS A 486 37.65 -16.33 18.97
N ASP A 487 36.85 -16.74 19.93
CA ASP A 487 36.42 -18.14 20.09
C ASP A 487 35.17 -18.26 20.96
N TYR A 488 34.66 -19.48 21.12
CA TYR A 488 33.61 -19.74 22.07
C TYR A 488 34.10 -19.60 23.52
N GLN A 489 33.25 -19.08 24.40
CA GLN A 489 33.56 -18.90 25.82
C GLN A 489 34.18 -20.16 26.46
N GLN A 490 33.60 -21.34 26.16
CA GLN A 490 34.06 -22.61 26.70
C GLN A 490 35.49 -22.98 26.25
N GLU A 491 35.91 -22.55 25.07
CA GLU A 491 37.26 -22.77 24.55
C GLU A 491 38.26 -21.84 25.27
N ILE A 492 37.90 -20.56 25.40
CA ILE A 492 38.77 -19.52 25.95
C ILE A 492 39.13 -19.78 27.41
N PHE A 493 38.13 -20.11 28.24
CA PHE A 493 38.32 -20.26 29.68
C PHE A 493 38.57 -21.71 30.12
N GLN A 494 38.96 -22.57 29.18
CA GLN A 494 39.38 -23.93 29.52
C GLN A 494 40.78 -23.92 30.17
N PHE A 495 40.90 -24.57 31.32
CA PHE A 495 42.17 -24.65 32.03
C PHE A 495 43.26 -25.34 31.21
N THR A 496 44.47 -24.79 31.30
CA THR A 496 45.69 -25.36 30.72
C THR A 496 46.58 -25.85 31.84
N TYR A 497 47.00 -27.11 31.76
CA TYR A 497 47.80 -27.77 32.79
C TYR A 497 49.29 -27.83 32.45
N HIS A 498 49.69 -27.48 31.22
CA HIS A 498 51.07 -27.51 30.77
C HIS A 498 51.64 -26.10 30.67
N TRP A 499 52.82 -25.87 31.24
CA TRP A 499 53.45 -24.54 31.30
C TRP A 499 54.24 -24.18 30.02
N GLN A 500 54.39 -25.13 29.09
CA GLN A 500 55.05 -24.95 27.79
C GLN A 500 54.14 -25.18 26.57
N HIS A 501 52.91 -25.66 26.80
CA HIS A 501 51.99 -26.03 25.71
C HIS A 501 50.61 -25.42 25.96
N ALA A 502 50.21 -24.52 25.07
CA ALA A 502 48.86 -24.00 24.98
C ALA A 502 47.93 -25.03 24.34
N ARG A 503 46.64 -24.96 24.68
CA ARG A 503 45.65 -25.90 24.16
C ARG A 503 45.14 -25.42 22.81
N LYS A 504 45.18 -26.28 21.78
CA LYS A 504 44.54 -25.95 20.48
C LYS A 504 43.03 -25.84 20.65
N SER A 505 42.45 -24.76 20.13
CA SER A 505 41.00 -24.62 20.01
C SER A 505 40.41 -25.69 19.10
N SER A 506 39.23 -26.21 19.46
CA SER A 506 38.48 -27.09 18.58
C SER A 506 37.89 -26.35 17.37
N SER A 507 37.79 -25.02 17.45
CA SER A 507 37.13 -24.16 16.47
C SER A 507 38.05 -23.65 15.36
N GLY A 508 39.38 -23.74 15.50
CA GLY A 508 40.31 -23.25 14.48
C GLY A 508 41.80 -23.26 14.86
N ASP A 509 42.56 -22.35 14.26
CA ASP A 509 44.01 -22.25 14.36
C ASP A 509 44.43 -21.16 15.36
N ILE A 510 43.96 -21.33 16.59
CA ILE A 510 44.33 -20.54 17.76
C ILE A 510 44.60 -21.49 18.92
N TYR A 511 45.61 -21.16 19.73
CA TYR A 511 45.95 -21.91 20.93
C TYR A 511 45.70 -21.04 22.16
N TRP A 512 44.71 -21.43 22.96
CA TRP A 512 44.34 -20.72 24.19
C TRP A 512 45.08 -21.30 25.39
N TYR A 513 45.39 -20.45 26.36
CA TYR A 513 45.84 -20.90 27.66
C TYR A 513 45.25 -20.09 28.80
N LEU A 514 44.76 -20.81 29.80
CA LEU A 514 44.40 -20.30 31.12
C LEU A 514 45.12 -21.18 32.15
N ALA A 515 46.36 -20.83 32.44
CA ALA A 515 47.24 -21.55 33.35
C ALA A 515 47.19 -20.89 34.73
N TYR A 516 46.51 -21.52 35.67
CA TYR A 516 46.39 -21.03 37.04
C TYR A 516 47.67 -21.32 37.85
N PRO A 517 48.17 -20.38 38.69
CA PRO A 517 47.83 -18.96 38.84
C PRO A 517 48.87 -18.08 38.11
N VAL A 518 49.18 -18.41 36.86
CA VAL A 518 50.34 -17.85 36.15
C VAL A 518 49.88 -16.88 35.08
N ALA A 519 49.19 -17.37 34.04
CA ALA A 519 48.94 -16.59 32.85
C ALA A 519 47.65 -16.98 32.13
N PHE A 520 47.11 -15.99 31.43
CA PHE A 520 45.99 -16.12 30.53
C PHE A 520 46.36 -15.49 29.18
N GLY A 521 45.97 -16.12 28.08
CA GLY A 521 46.22 -15.57 26.75
C GLY A 521 46.02 -16.53 25.60
N PHE A 522 46.57 -16.16 24.44
CA PHE A 522 46.54 -16.99 23.24
C PHE A 522 47.78 -16.82 22.37
N SER A 523 48.04 -17.84 21.56
CA SER A 523 49.19 -17.95 20.66
C SER A 523 48.79 -18.58 19.31
N PRO A 524 49.47 -18.25 18.21
CA PRO A 524 49.28 -18.92 16.92
C PRO A 524 49.88 -20.34 16.89
N THR A 525 50.68 -20.71 17.89
CA THR A 525 51.34 -22.03 17.99
C THR A 525 51.14 -22.64 19.37
N GLU A 526 51.27 -23.96 19.47
CA GLU A 526 51.19 -24.70 20.73
C GLU A 526 52.26 -24.26 21.74
N GLU A 527 53.46 -23.95 21.28
CA GLU A 527 54.57 -23.56 22.15
C GLU A 527 54.33 -22.21 22.81
N ILE A 528 54.43 -22.21 24.14
CA ILE A 528 54.39 -21.05 25.04
C ILE A 528 55.50 -21.17 26.08
N TYR A 529 55.86 -20.09 26.76
CA TYR A 529 56.79 -20.16 27.90
C TYR A 529 56.29 -19.32 29.08
N LEU A 530 55.64 -19.98 30.04
CA LEU A 530 54.91 -19.26 31.10
C LEU A 530 55.76 -18.77 32.27
N THR A 531 57.09 -18.95 32.24
CA THR A 531 57.98 -18.44 33.30
C THR A 531 57.89 -16.91 33.43
N LEU A 532 57.66 -16.19 32.32
CA LEU A 532 57.49 -14.73 32.29
C LEU A 532 56.18 -14.31 31.59
N CYS A 533 55.11 -15.09 31.80
CA CYS A 533 53.79 -14.85 31.20
C CYS A 533 53.83 -14.80 29.67
N ASP A 534 54.24 -15.90 29.05
CA ASP A 534 54.44 -16.09 27.62
C ASP A 534 55.30 -15.00 26.94
N ASP A 535 56.61 -15.11 27.14
CA ASP A 535 57.62 -14.27 26.47
C ASP A 535 58.22 -14.94 25.21
N LEU A 536 57.69 -16.09 24.80
CA LEU A 536 58.19 -16.83 23.64
C LEU A 536 57.95 -16.04 22.35
N ASP A 537 58.99 -15.96 21.51
CA ASP A 537 59.02 -15.20 20.26
C ASP A 537 58.41 -13.78 20.39
N PRO A 538 59.11 -12.84 21.06
CA PRO A 538 58.62 -11.46 21.26
C PRO A 538 58.25 -10.71 19.97
N SER A 539 58.70 -11.20 18.81
CA SER A 539 58.47 -10.59 17.52
C SER A 539 57.12 -10.96 16.89
N ASP A 540 56.47 -12.04 17.33
CA ASP A 540 55.17 -12.45 16.80
C ASP A 540 54.05 -11.49 17.22
N LYS A 541 53.40 -10.87 16.22
CA LYS A 541 52.29 -9.93 16.40
C LYS A 541 50.98 -10.59 16.81
N ARG A 542 50.88 -11.91 16.75
CA ARG A 542 49.65 -12.69 16.97
C ARG A 542 49.53 -13.27 18.39
N ARG A 543 50.39 -12.87 19.31
CA ARG A 543 50.38 -13.37 20.70
C ARG A 543 49.79 -12.34 21.64
N PHE A 544 49.05 -12.81 22.64
CA PHE A 544 48.49 -11.99 23.70
C PHE A 544 48.70 -12.69 25.04
N SER A 545 49.20 -11.98 26.04
CA SER A 545 49.43 -12.56 27.35
C SER A 545 49.15 -11.58 28.50
N TYR A 546 48.57 -12.13 29.56
CA TYR A 546 48.13 -11.43 30.75
C TYR A 546 48.48 -12.25 31.99
N TRP A 547 48.98 -11.59 33.05
CA TRP A 547 49.21 -12.27 34.32
C TRP A 547 47.89 -12.66 34.97
N PHE A 548 47.77 -13.91 35.41
CA PHE A 548 46.52 -14.41 35.99
C PHE A 548 46.69 -14.68 37.48
N GLU A 549 46.11 -13.85 38.33
CA GLU A 549 46.24 -13.96 39.80
C GLU A 549 47.67 -13.80 40.37
N ASN A 550 48.58 -13.14 39.66
CA ASN A 550 49.97 -12.91 40.08
C ASN A 550 50.18 -11.60 40.89
N GLY A 551 49.29 -11.28 41.83
CA GLY A 551 49.43 -10.07 42.65
C GLY A 551 48.94 -8.78 41.95
N GLU A 552 49.77 -7.72 41.93
CA GLU A 552 49.44 -6.40 41.35
C GLU A 552 49.71 -6.29 39.84
N ASP A 553 50.34 -7.31 39.25
CA ASP A 553 50.75 -7.29 37.84
C ASP A 553 49.55 -7.50 36.90
N GLY A 554 49.45 -6.67 35.85
CA GLY A 554 48.41 -6.79 34.84
C GLY A 554 48.90 -7.34 33.49
N GLY A 555 48.62 -6.63 32.39
CA GLY A 555 48.89 -7.12 31.04
C GLY A 555 50.38 -7.25 30.73
N ARG A 556 50.80 -8.36 30.12
CA ARG A 556 52.23 -8.60 29.81
C ARG A 556 52.57 -8.28 28.35
N ARG A 557 51.70 -8.67 27.42
CA ARG A 557 51.96 -8.62 25.98
C ARG A 557 50.71 -8.39 25.14
N ILE A 558 50.84 -7.53 24.14
CA ILE A 558 49.87 -7.33 23.04
C ILE A 558 50.66 -7.35 21.73
N GLY A 559 50.62 -8.48 21.01
CA GLY A 559 51.38 -8.67 19.78
C GLY A 559 52.88 -8.54 20.02
N ASN A 560 53.52 -7.61 19.30
CA ASN A 560 54.95 -7.31 19.45
C ASN A 560 55.27 -6.29 20.57
N GLN A 561 54.25 -5.76 21.25
CA GLN A 561 54.43 -4.89 22.42
C GLN A 561 54.57 -5.78 23.65
N THR A 562 55.73 -5.71 24.31
CA THR A 562 56.04 -6.51 25.49
C THR A 562 56.32 -5.62 26.70
N GLN A 563 56.32 -6.21 27.89
CA GLN A 563 56.62 -5.55 29.18
C GLN A 563 55.56 -4.51 29.58
N LEU A 564 54.28 -4.85 29.36
CA LEU A 564 53.16 -3.91 29.52
C LEU A 564 52.55 -3.83 30.94
N ILE A 565 53.20 -4.43 31.95
CA ILE A 565 52.61 -4.75 33.27
C ILE A 565 52.02 -3.52 33.97
N ASN A 566 52.62 -2.36 33.77
CA ASN A 566 52.20 -1.08 34.36
C ASN A 566 51.81 -0.03 33.31
N SER A 567 51.47 -0.48 32.10
CA SER A 567 51.20 0.44 31.00
C SER A 567 49.80 1.02 31.10
N ILE A 568 49.72 2.35 31.08
CA ILE A 568 48.47 3.10 30.90
C ILE A 568 48.14 3.37 29.42
N GLU A 569 49.07 3.07 28.51
CA GLU A 569 48.91 3.29 27.06
C GLU A 569 48.05 2.23 26.38
N TYR A 570 47.84 1.10 27.05
CA TYR A 570 47.13 -0.05 26.50
C TYR A 570 46.07 -0.55 27.47
N LYS A 571 45.04 -1.17 26.91
CA LYS A 571 43.94 -1.79 27.65
C LYS A 571 43.59 -3.15 27.07
N MET A 572 43.05 -4.01 27.92
CA MET A 572 42.42 -5.26 27.53
C MET A 572 40.93 -5.03 27.38
N ILE A 573 40.37 -5.60 26.32
CA ILE A 573 38.95 -5.50 26.01
C ILE A 573 38.38 -6.86 25.65
N ILE A 574 37.16 -7.12 26.11
CA ILE A 574 36.39 -8.33 25.79
C ILE A 574 35.05 -7.93 25.20
N TYR A 575 34.82 -8.40 23.98
CA TYR A 575 33.56 -8.31 23.26
C TYR A 575 32.81 -9.63 23.34
N ALA A 576 31.49 -9.59 23.47
CA ALA A 576 30.59 -10.74 23.44
C ALA A 576 29.50 -10.57 22.38
N PHE A 577 29.25 -11.60 21.57
CA PHE A 577 28.21 -11.63 20.54
C PHE A 577 26.93 -12.32 21.01
#